data_AF-A0AAD6Z456-F1
#
_entry.id   AF-A0AAD6Z456-F1
#
_cell.length_a   1.000
_cell.length_b   1.000
_cell.length_c   1.000
_cell.angle_alpha   90.00
_cell.angle_beta   90.00
_cell.angle_gamma   90.00
#
_symmetry.space_group_name_H-M   'P 1'
#
loop_
_entity.id
_entity.type
_entity.pdbx_description
1 polymer ?
#
loop_
_entity_poly.entity_id
_entity_poly.type
_entity_poly.pdbx_seq_one_letter_code
_entity_poly.pdbx_strand_id
1 'polypeptide(L)'
;GPYIHLRSISDQFTAAGAKATFFFNGNNFDCIYNPDRIGDIKYAYAAGHMIGSHTWSHADLTTLSTAQIQDGMFRMEEALSRILGVRPAFMRPPFGSTNSNVQSIAFGRGQSLALWDTDTEDADGATVAFSEGVYNQVATSKPKNALILEHETLATTANTLVPFALNLFKSKGYNLVTMAQCLGVDPYQAIGVPQTPTVSPAIYIFAFLIMLCRLPGRATAHLIPARPAAGPSHAKPARLLSPRQRRPGPLVPPPRQQRQRRLGPLVPPPPPRSSTPPPTLQNASASRPTPTARPSRSRTVLLEALRRRAGPSPGRT
;
A
#
# COMPACT_ATOMS: atom_id res chain seq x y z
N GLY A 1 0.19 5.29 3.25
CA GLY A 1 0.55 4.62 4.52
C GLY A 1 2.01 4.20 4.51
N PRO A 2 2.50 3.57 5.58
CA PRO A 2 1.74 3.21 6.78
C PRO A 2 1.40 4.47 7.58
N TYR A 3 0.22 4.48 8.18
CA TYR A 3 -0.27 5.58 9.00
C TYR A 3 -1.18 5.06 10.11
N ILE A 4 -1.74 5.96 10.91
CA ILE A 4 -2.34 5.65 12.21
C ILE A 4 -3.56 4.70 12.17
N HIS A 5 -4.14 4.46 11.00
CA HIS A 5 -5.32 3.60 10.86
C HIS A 5 -5.00 2.14 10.51
N LEU A 6 -3.75 1.83 10.15
CA LEU A 6 -3.33 0.51 9.68
C LEU A 6 -3.75 -0.61 10.64
N ARG A 7 -3.56 -0.40 11.95
CA ARG A 7 -3.89 -1.41 12.95
C ARG A 7 -5.40 -1.68 13.04
N SER A 8 -6.21 -0.62 13.09
CA SER A 8 -7.68 -0.74 13.10
C SER A 8 -8.18 -1.46 11.85
N ILE A 9 -7.67 -1.12 10.67
CA ILE A 9 -8.04 -1.79 9.43
C ILE A 9 -7.62 -3.27 9.48
N SER A 10 -6.41 -3.59 9.94
CA SER A 10 -5.95 -4.97 10.08
C SER A 10 -6.85 -5.80 11.01
N ASP A 11 -7.30 -5.21 12.12
CA ASP A 11 -8.24 -5.84 13.05
C ASP A 11 -9.59 -6.12 12.39
N GLN A 12 -10.14 -5.16 11.64
CA GLN A 12 -11.40 -5.32 10.91
C GLN A 12 -11.35 -6.46 9.88
N PHE A 13 -10.28 -6.51 9.07
CA PHE A 13 -10.08 -7.63 8.13
C PHE A 13 -9.90 -8.96 8.85
N THR A 14 -9.13 -9.00 9.94
CA THR A 14 -8.91 -10.21 10.73
C THR A 14 -10.21 -10.74 11.34
N ALA A 15 -11.01 -9.85 11.96
CA ALA A 15 -12.32 -10.19 12.50
C ALA A 15 -13.28 -10.71 11.42
N ALA A 16 -13.14 -10.22 10.20
CA ALA A 16 -13.91 -10.68 9.05
C ALA A 16 -13.36 -11.99 8.42
N GLY A 17 -12.27 -12.57 8.92
CA GLY A 17 -11.62 -13.73 8.28
C GLY A 17 -11.05 -13.41 6.89
N ALA A 18 -10.71 -12.15 6.64
CA ALA A 18 -10.27 -11.60 5.37
C ALA A 18 -8.81 -11.13 5.44
N LYS A 19 -8.22 -10.85 4.27
CA LYS A 19 -6.89 -10.23 4.14
C LYS A 19 -6.92 -9.09 3.13
N ALA A 20 -6.08 -8.08 3.36
CA ALA A 20 -5.84 -6.95 2.46
C ALA A 20 -4.41 -6.97 1.92
N THR A 21 -4.15 -6.10 0.94
CA THR A 21 -2.81 -5.80 0.42
C THR A 21 -2.51 -4.33 0.61
N PHE A 22 -1.42 -4.02 1.32
CA PHE A 22 -1.00 -2.65 1.60
C PHE A 22 0.24 -2.30 0.80
N PHE A 23 0.23 -1.17 0.10
CA PHE A 23 1.41 -0.62 -0.57
C PHE A 23 1.90 0.60 0.22
N PHE A 24 3.10 0.49 0.77
CA PHE A 24 3.64 1.47 1.72
C PHE A 24 4.67 2.39 1.11
N ASN A 25 4.66 3.64 1.59
CA ASN A 25 5.74 4.59 1.37
C ASN A 25 6.81 4.47 2.46
N GLY A 26 8.01 4.96 2.15
CA GLY A 26 9.10 5.06 3.11
C GLY A 26 9.00 6.32 3.98
N ASN A 27 8.69 7.46 3.38
CA ASN A 27 8.51 8.73 4.06
C ASN A 27 7.48 9.60 3.32
N ASN A 28 6.25 9.61 3.81
CA ASN A 28 5.14 10.37 3.23
C ASN A 28 4.25 10.94 4.34
N PHE A 29 3.14 10.26 4.68
CA PHE A 29 2.27 10.65 5.81
C PHE A 29 2.95 10.48 7.17
N ASP A 30 3.82 9.48 7.28
CA ASP A 30 4.73 9.27 8.40
C ASP A 30 5.99 8.59 7.85
N CYS A 31 7.04 8.54 8.65
CA CYS A 31 8.25 7.79 8.34
C CYS A 31 8.05 6.32 8.68
N ILE A 32 8.39 5.42 7.76
CA ILE A 32 8.29 3.97 7.94
C ILE A 32 9.15 3.45 9.10
N TYR A 33 10.17 4.20 9.49
CA TYR A 33 11.04 3.90 10.63
C TYR A 33 10.57 4.47 11.97
N ASN A 34 9.45 5.19 12.01
CA ASN A 34 8.81 5.55 13.27
C ASN A 34 8.47 4.25 14.06
N PRO A 35 8.86 4.12 15.34
CA PRO A 35 8.59 2.93 16.15
C PRO A 35 7.14 2.45 16.11
N ASP A 36 6.17 3.37 16.14
CA ASP A 36 4.75 3.02 16.08
C ASP A 36 4.38 2.44 14.70
N ARG A 37 4.90 3.03 13.62
CA ARG A 37 4.68 2.52 12.25
C ARG A 37 5.35 1.16 12.07
N ILE A 38 6.56 0.95 12.59
CA ILE A 38 7.24 -0.36 12.59
C ILE A 38 6.38 -1.41 13.30
N GLY A 39 5.82 -1.07 14.47
CA GLY A 39 4.92 -1.94 15.22
C GLY A 39 3.68 -2.34 14.40
N ASP A 40 3.01 -1.36 13.80
CA ASP A 40 1.80 -1.58 13.02
C ASP A 40 2.06 -2.36 11.73
N ILE A 41 3.18 -2.12 11.04
CA ILE A 41 3.58 -2.89 9.84
C ILE A 41 3.82 -4.35 10.20
N LYS A 42 4.57 -4.61 11.29
CA LYS A 42 4.81 -5.98 11.78
C LYS A 42 3.52 -6.67 12.18
N TYR A 43 2.61 -5.94 12.83
CA TYR A 43 1.29 -6.44 13.21
C TYR A 43 0.47 -6.85 11.97
N ALA A 44 0.33 -5.96 11.00
CA ALA A 44 -0.40 -6.23 9.76
C ALA A 44 0.20 -7.41 8.96
N TYR A 45 1.53 -7.49 8.90
CA TYR A 45 2.24 -8.60 8.26
C TYR A 45 2.00 -9.92 8.98
N ALA A 46 2.11 -9.95 10.31
CA ALA A 46 1.84 -11.15 11.12
C ALA A 46 0.37 -11.59 11.06
N ALA A 47 -0.56 -10.66 10.84
CA ALA A 47 -1.96 -10.95 10.55
C ALA A 47 -2.17 -11.58 9.15
N GLY A 48 -1.13 -11.73 8.34
CA GLY A 48 -1.18 -12.38 7.02
C GLY A 48 -1.60 -11.43 5.88
N HIS A 49 -1.58 -10.12 6.10
CA HIS A 49 -1.73 -9.17 5.01
C HIS A 49 -0.49 -9.13 4.14
N MET A 50 -0.68 -8.85 2.85
CA MET A 50 0.44 -8.66 1.93
C MET A 50 0.93 -7.21 2.01
N ILE A 51 2.26 -7.05 2.11
CA ILE A 51 2.91 -5.75 2.11
C ILE A 51 3.72 -5.57 0.82
N GLY A 52 3.42 -4.53 0.05
CA GLY A 52 4.09 -4.15 -1.19
C GLY A 52 4.72 -2.76 -1.12
N SER A 53 5.47 -2.40 -2.17
CA SER A 53 6.13 -1.09 -2.28
C SER A 53 5.21 -0.04 -2.91
N HIS A 54 5.20 1.17 -2.37
CA HIS A 54 4.61 2.35 -3.01
C HIS A 54 5.65 3.45 -3.26
N THR A 55 6.94 3.09 -3.34
CA THR A 55 8.11 3.99 -3.44
C THR A 55 8.41 4.78 -2.16
N TRP A 56 9.60 5.38 -2.08
CA TRP A 56 10.01 6.12 -0.88
C TRP A 56 9.12 7.33 -0.56
N SER A 57 9.00 8.29 -1.49
CA SER A 57 8.41 9.62 -1.22
C SER A 57 7.12 9.91 -1.97
N HIS A 58 6.52 8.91 -2.62
CA HIS A 58 5.29 9.08 -3.41
C HIS A 58 5.43 10.10 -4.58
N ALA A 59 6.61 10.21 -5.16
CA ALA A 59 6.82 11.07 -6.33
C ALA A 59 6.28 10.41 -7.61
N ASP A 60 5.84 11.21 -8.58
CA ASP A 60 5.47 10.71 -9.91
C ASP A 60 6.74 10.23 -10.63
N LEU A 61 6.89 8.90 -10.70
CA LEU A 61 8.07 8.25 -11.26
C LEU A 61 8.31 8.62 -12.72
N THR A 62 7.28 9.03 -13.47
CA THR A 62 7.42 9.38 -14.89
C THR A 62 8.13 10.73 -15.10
N THR A 63 8.23 11.54 -14.06
CA THR A 63 8.89 12.85 -14.06
C THR A 63 10.34 12.81 -13.58
N LEU A 64 10.78 11.66 -13.06
CA LEU A 64 12.08 11.49 -12.42
C LEU A 64 13.13 10.92 -13.38
N SER A 65 14.40 11.20 -13.09
CA SER A 65 15.52 10.49 -13.72
C SER A 65 15.58 9.02 -13.29
N THR A 66 16.20 8.17 -14.11
CA THR A 66 16.43 6.76 -13.79
C THR A 66 17.10 6.55 -12.44
N ALA A 67 18.09 7.39 -12.09
CA ALA A 67 18.79 7.29 -10.80
C ALA A 67 17.85 7.58 -9.62
N GLN A 68 16.98 8.59 -9.73
CA GLN A 68 16.01 8.92 -8.69
C GLN A 68 14.94 7.83 -8.51
N ILE A 69 14.47 7.23 -9.60
CA ILE A 69 13.52 6.09 -9.53
C ILE A 69 14.19 4.92 -8.82
N GLN A 70 15.42 4.56 -9.23
CA GLN A 70 16.17 3.45 -8.63
C GLN A 70 16.44 3.67 -7.14
N ASP A 71 16.85 4.87 -6.74
CA ASP A 71 17.06 5.21 -5.33
C ASP A 71 15.75 5.08 -4.52
N GLY A 72 14.67 5.70 -4.99
CA GLY A 72 13.38 5.67 -4.29
C GLY A 72 12.81 4.25 -4.14
N MET A 73 13.02 3.38 -5.13
CA MET A 73 12.61 1.97 -5.04
C MET A 73 13.55 1.16 -4.14
N PHE A 74 14.87 1.37 -4.24
CA PHE A 74 15.86 0.69 -3.41
C PHE A 74 15.66 0.97 -1.92
N ARG A 75 15.49 2.24 -1.54
CA ARG A 75 15.31 2.63 -0.13
C ARG A 75 14.05 2.00 0.47
N MET A 76 12.99 1.86 -0.33
CA MET A 76 11.77 1.19 0.12
C MET A 76 11.98 -0.33 0.30
N GLU A 77 12.67 -0.98 -0.64
CA GLU A 77 13.04 -2.41 -0.52
C GLU A 77 13.92 -2.65 0.72
N GLU A 78 14.89 -1.79 0.96
CA GLU A 78 15.77 -1.86 2.13
C GLU A 78 14.98 -1.71 3.43
N ALA A 79 14.04 -0.76 3.49
CA ALA A 79 13.21 -0.56 4.66
C ALA A 79 12.37 -1.80 4.99
N LEU A 80 11.72 -2.41 4.00
CA LEU A 80 10.92 -3.63 4.21
C LEU A 80 11.79 -4.84 4.56
N SER A 81 12.98 -4.95 3.95
CA SER A 81 13.95 -5.99 4.30
C SER A 81 14.39 -5.87 5.76
N ARG A 82 14.66 -4.65 6.23
CA ARG A 82 15.02 -4.41 7.64
C ARG A 82 13.84 -4.69 8.57
N ILE A 83 12.66 -4.12 8.30
CA ILE A 83 11.52 -4.19 9.22
C ILE A 83 10.90 -5.59 9.29
N LEU A 84 10.77 -6.26 8.14
CA LEU A 84 10.01 -7.51 8.00
C LEU A 84 10.86 -8.69 7.53
N GLY A 85 12.10 -8.46 7.08
CA GLY A 85 12.91 -9.52 6.44
C GLY A 85 12.47 -9.81 5.01
N VAL A 86 11.60 -9.01 4.39
CA VAL A 86 11.02 -9.33 3.08
C VAL A 86 11.43 -8.36 1.98
N ARG A 87 11.59 -8.88 0.77
CA ARG A 87 11.77 -8.08 -0.46
C ARG A 87 10.48 -8.17 -1.31
N PRO A 88 9.74 -7.06 -1.51
CA PRO A 88 8.43 -7.10 -2.18
C PRO A 88 8.56 -7.51 -3.65
N ALA A 89 7.68 -8.40 -4.11
CA ALA A 89 7.55 -8.75 -5.54
C ALA A 89 6.65 -7.78 -6.33
N PHE A 90 6.01 -6.83 -5.63
CA PHE A 90 5.07 -5.89 -6.24
C PHE A 90 5.33 -4.46 -5.80
N MET A 91 5.19 -3.54 -6.75
CA MET A 91 5.19 -2.10 -6.53
C MET A 91 3.94 -1.49 -7.15
N ARG A 92 3.21 -0.67 -6.41
CA ARG A 92 2.17 0.19 -6.97
C ARG A 92 2.81 1.54 -7.33
N PRO A 93 2.76 2.01 -8.59
CA PRO A 93 3.29 3.32 -8.91
C PRO A 93 2.38 4.42 -8.30
N PRO A 94 2.96 5.46 -7.66
CA PRO A 94 2.21 6.66 -7.28
C PRO A 94 1.41 7.20 -8.46
N PHE A 95 0.17 7.63 -8.18
CA PHE A 95 -0.79 8.15 -9.18
C PHE A 95 -1.20 7.16 -10.28
N GLY A 96 -0.80 5.89 -10.20
CA GLY A 96 -0.94 4.95 -11.32
C GLY A 96 -0.04 5.27 -12.52
N SER A 97 0.81 6.29 -12.40
CA SER A 97 1.65 6.81 -13.49
C SER A 97 2.80 5.86 -13.80
N THR A 98 2.90 5.42 -15.05
CA THR A 98 4.00 4.56 -15.52
C THR A 98 4.36 4.84 -16.97
N ASN A 99 5.63 4.63 -17.32
CA ASN A 99 6.15 4.69 -18.68
C ASN A 99 7.18 3.56 -18.90
N SER A 100 7.75 3.45 -20.10
CA SER A 100 8.70 2.37 -20.43
C SER A 100 9.93 2.33 -19.51
N ASN A 101 10.42 3.48 -19.06
CA ASN A 101 11.55 3.55 -18.14
C ASN A 101 11.17 2.99 -16.75
N VAL A 102 10.02 3.42 -16.20
CA VAL A 102 9.51 2.92 -14.91
C VAL A 102 9.29 1.40 -14.96
N GLN A 103 8.67 0.90 -16.04
CA GLN A 103 8.45 -0.53 -16.25
C GLN A 103 9.76 -1.30 -16.31
N SER A 104 10.73 -0.83 -17.12
CA SER A 104 12.03 -1.49 -17.26
C SER A 104 12.77 -1.57 -15.92
N ILE A 105 12.73 -0.51 -15.11
CA ILE A 105 13.37 -0.49 -13.80
C ILE A 105 12.65 -1.45 -12.84
N ALA A 106 11.33 -1.42 -12.75
CA ALA A 106 10.58 -2.30 -11.87
C ALA A 106 10.80 -3.78 -12.22
N PHE A 107 10.69 -4.14 -13.50
CA PHE A 107 10.90 -5.52 -13.96
C PHE A 107 12.35 -5.98 -13.78
N GLY A 108 13.33 -5.11 -14.05
CA GLY A 108 14.74 -5.39 -13.79
C GLY A 108 15.07 -5.63 -12.31
N ARG A 109 14.20 -5.17 -11.40
CA ARG A 109 14.29 -5.41 -9.95
C ARG A 109 13.43 -6.57 -9.48
N GLY A 110 12.82 -7.34 -10.39
CA GLY A 110 11.93 -8.45 -10.08
C GLY A 110 10.57 -8.02 -9.51
N GLN A 111 10.15 -6.78 -9.74
CA GLN A 111 8.85 -6.26 -9.27
C GLN A 111 7.84 -6.15 -10.39
N SER A 112 6.63 -6.67 -10.17
CA SER A 112 5.47 -6.37 -11.01
C SER A 112 4.81 -5.06 -10.59
N LEU A 113 4.21 -4.36 -11.56
CA LEU A 113 3.44 -3.14 -11.30
C LEU A 113 1.99 -3.47 -10.96
N ALA A 114 1.52 -3.04 -9.79
CA ALA A 114 0.17 -3.29 -9.31
C ALA A 114 -0.75 -2.07 -9.52
N LEU A 115 -1.55 -2.10 -10.57
CA LEU A 115 -2.64 -1.14 -10.79
C LEU A 115 -3.96 -1.67 -10.16
N TRP A 116 -5.10 -1.10 -10.56
CA TRP A 116 -6.42 -1.43 -10.04
C TRP A 116 -7.46 -1.48 -11.17
N ASP A 117 -8.54 -2.21 -10.94
CA ASP A 117 -9.68 -2.30 -11.86
C ASP A 117 -10.73 -1.23 -11.53
N THR A 118 -10.77 -0.80 -10.26
CA THR A 118 -11.80 0.11 -9.73
C THR A 118 -11.18 1.05 -8.71
N ASP A 119 -11.49 2.34 -8.86
CA ASP A 119 -11.08 3.40 -7.96
C ASP A 119 -12.27 3.86 -7.13
N THR A 120 -12.10 3.94 -5.81
CA THR A 120 -13.15 4.42 -4.91
C THR A 120 -13.22 5.94 -4.84
N GLU A 121 -12.20 6.62 -5.39
CA GLU A 121 -12.01 8.07 -5.33
C GLU A 121 -11.99 8.60 -3.88
N ASP A 122 -11.71 7.74 -2.90
CA ASP A 122 -11.70 8.08 -1.47
C ASP A 122 -10.69 9.17 -1.14
N ALA A 123 -9.58 9.22 -1.88
CA ALA A 123 -8.56 10.26 -1.78
C ALA A 123 -8.74 11.45 -2.73
N ASP A 124 -9.71 11.39 -3.66
CA ASP A 124 -9.92 12.41 -4.70
C ASP A 124 -11.08 13.37 -4.38
N GLY A 125 -11.54 13.37 -3.12
CA GLY A 125 -12.58 14.26 -2.62
C GLY A 125 -14.01 13.75 -2.88
N ALA A 126 -14.16 12.48 -3.27
CA ALA A 126 -15.47 11.87 -3.39
C ALA A 126 -16.21 11.80 -2.04
N THR A 127 -17.54 11.84 -2.10
CA THR A 127 -18.37 11.60 -0.92
C THR A 127 -18.40 10.11 -0.57
N VAL A 128 -18.65 9.77 0.70
CA VAL A 128 -18.86 8.39 1.14
C VAL A 128 -19.88 7.66 0.28
N ALA A 129 -21.02 8.30 -0.02
CA ALA A 129 -22.08 7.69 -0.82
C ALA A 129 -21.63 7.36 -2.26
N PHE A 130 -20.72 8.15 -2.83
CA PHE A 130 -20.13 7.85 -4.13
C PHE A 130 -19.25 6.61 -4.05
N SER A 131 -18.31 6.56 -3.10
CA SER A 131 -17.41 5.42 -2.91
C SER A 131 -18.17 4.13 -2.57
N GLU A 132 -19.21 4.21 -1.75
CA GLU A 132 -20.15 3.09 -1.51
C GLU A 132 -20.88 2.65 -2.77
N GLY A 133 -21.29 3.61 -3.62
CA GLY A 133 -21.87 3.36 -4.94
C GLY A 133 -20.92 2.58 -5.85
N VAL A 134 -19.62 2.89 -5.81
CA VAL A 134 -18.58 2.15 -6.55
C VAL A 134 -18.51 0.69 -6.10
N TYR A 135 -18.47 0.41 -4.78
CA TYR A 135 -18.49 -0.99 -4.32
C TYR A 135 -19.76 -1.72 -4.74
N ASN A 136 -20.93 -1.06 -4.65
CA ASN A 136 -22.19 -1.63 -5.08
C ASN A 136 -22.19 -1.96 -6.58
N GLN A 137 -21.57 -1.12 -7.41
CA GLN A 137 -21.42 -1.38 -8.83
C GLN A 137 -20.56 -2.63 -9.09
N VAL A 138 -19.42 -2.79 -8.40
CA VAL A 138 -18.59 -4.00 -8.48
C VAL A 138 -19.35 -5.24 -8.01
N ALA A 139 -20.06 -5.13 -6.88
CA ALA A 139 -20.89 -6.22 -6.34
C ALA A 139 -22.01 -6.63 -7.31
N THR A 140 -22.55 -5.68 -8.07
CA THR A 140 -23.63 -5.90 -9.05
C THR A 140 -23.10 -6.52 -10.34
N SER A 141 -21.94 -6.07 -10.84
CA SER A 141 -21.33 -6.61 -12.06
C SER A 141 -20.72 -8.00 -11.86
N LYS A 142 -20.48 -8.40 -10.61
CA LYS A 142 -20.02 -9.75 -10.22
C LYS A 142 -18.79 -10.24 -11.00
N PRO A 143 -17.71 -9.44 -11.13
CA PRO A 143 -16.51 -9.91 -11.79
C PRO A 143 -15.92 -11.11 -11.03
N LYS A 144 -15.19 -11.98 -11.74
CA LYS A 144 -14.51 -13.11 -11.11
C LYS A 144 -13.51 -12.64 -10.05
N ASN A 145 -12.75 -11.61 -10.38
CA ASN A 145 -11.74 -10.97 -9.53
C ASN A 145 -11.92 -9.45 -9.63
N ALA A 146 -11.60 -8.71 -8.58
CA ALA A 146 -11.54 -7.26 -8.61
C ALA A 146 -10.41 -6.74 -7.70
N LEU A 147 -9.57 -5.84 -8.23
CA LEU A 147 -8.63 -5.05 -7.45
C LEU A 147 -9.17 -3.64 -7.25
N ILE A 148 -9.53 -3.32 -6.01
CA ILE A 148 -10.15 -2.05 -5.63
C ILE A 148 -9.10 -1.17 -4.95
N LEU A 149 -8.98 0.08 -5.39
CA LEU A 149 -8.07 1.07 -4.80
C LEU A 149 -8.76 1.85 -3.67
N GLU A 150 -8.06 1.93 -2.53
CA GLU A 150 -8.42 2.70 -1.34
C GLU A 150 -7.14 3.20 -0.66
N HIS A 151 -7.29 4.15 0.26
CA HIS A 151 -6.20 4.80 0.99
C HIS A 151 -6.38 4.70 2.51
N GLU A 152 -5.62 3.80 3.15
CA GLU A 152 -5.68 3.58 4.61
C GLU A 152 -5.34 4.83 5.44
N THR A 153 -4.75 5.86 4.84
CA THR A 153 -4.39 7.12 5.49
C THR A 153 -5.58 8.00 5.86
N LEU A 154 -6.79 7.65 5.43
CA LEU A 154 -8.00 8.43 5.63
C LEU A 154 -8.91 7.79 6.67
N ALA A 155 -9.35 8.58 7.65
CA ALA A 155 -10.28 8.12 8.68
C ALA A 155 -11.61 7.64 8.10
N THR A 156 -12.12 8.29 7.04
CA THR A 156 -13.33 7.89 6.33
C THR A 156 -13.18 6.50 5.71
N THR A 157 -12.05 6.23 5.07
CA THR A 157 -11.74 4.91 4.51
C THR A 157 -11.69 3.86 5.61
N ALA A 158 -10.94 4.14 6.69
CA ALA A 158 -10.74 3.21 7.79
C ALA A 158 -12.02 2.89 8.59
N ASN A 159 -12.85 3.89 8.85
CA ASN A 159 -13.97 3.77 9.79
C ASN A 159 -15.33 3.61 9.12
N THR A 160 -15.44 3.89 7.82
CA THR A 160 -16.72 3.84 7.09
C THR A 160 -16.64 2.91 5.89
N LEU A 161 -15.70 3.14 4.97
CA LEU A 161 -15.66 2.42 3.70
C LEU A 161 -15.20 0.97 3.86
N VAL A 162 -14.15 0.70 4.64
CA VAL A 162 -13.67 -0.66 4.91
C VAL A 162 -14.74 -1.55 5.55
N PRO A 163 -15.44 -1.14 6.64
CA PRO A 163 -16.55 -1.92 7.18
C PRO A 163 -17.66 -2.18 6.16
N PHE A 164 -18.02 -1.17 5.35
CA PHE A 164 -19.04 -1.30 4.31
C PHE A 164 -18.64 -2.33 3.25
N ALA A 165 -17.43 -2.20 2.70
CA ALA A 165 -16.90 -3.09 1.68
C ALA A 165 -16.79 -4.54 2.17
N LEU A 166 -16.28 -4.74 3.40
CA LEU A 166 -16.20 -6.07 4.02
C LEU A 166 -17.57 -6.74 4.12
N ASN A 167 -18.58 -6.03 4.63
CA ASN A 167 -19.93 -6.56 4.76
C ASN A 167 -20.56 -6.85 3.39
N LEU A 168 -20.46 -5.89 2.46
CA LEU A 168 -21.02 -6.02 1.13
C LEU A 168 -20.41 -7.22 0.38
N PHE A 169 -19.09 -7.27 0.21
CA PHE A 169 -18.46 -8.30 -0.62
C PHE A 169 -18.59 -9.69 -0.01
N LYS A 170 -18.53 -9.82 1.32
CA LYS A 170 -18.82 -11.11 1.98
C LYS A 170 -20.26 -11.55 1.77
N SER A 171 -21.23 -10.64 1.86
CA SER A 171 -22.64 -10.97 1.59
C SER A 171 -22.89 -11.44 0.15
N LYS A 172 -22.00 -11.06 -0.78
CA LYS A 172 -22.02 -11.51 -2.19
C LYS A 172 -21.18 -12.76 -2.46
N GLY A 173 -20.57 -13.35 -1.42
CA GLY A 173 -19.80 -14.59 -1.53
C GLY A 173 -18.37 -14.41 -2.03
N TYR A 174 -17.82 -13.20 -2.00
CA TYR A 174 -16.40 -12.99 -2.30
C TYR A 174 -15.51 -13.43 -1.14
N ASN A 175 -14.38 -14.02 -1.50
CA ASN A 175 -13.25 -14.19 -0.59
C ASN A 175 -12.36 -12.95 -0.71
N LEU A 176 -12.21 -12.20 0.38
CA LEU A 176 -11.30 -11.05 0.42
C LEU A 176 -9.91 -11.54 0.83
N VAL A 177 -9.02 -11.64 -0.16
CA VAL A 177 -7.69 -12.22 -0.06
C VAL A 177 -6.62 -11.21 -0.45
N THR A 178 -5.35 -11.54 -0.18
CA THR A 178 -4.23 -10.75 -0.69
C THR A 178 -4.15 -10.82 -2.22
N MET A 179 -3.52 -9.82 -2.85
CA MET A 179 -3.34 -9.78 -4.30
C MET A 179 -2.54 -11.00 -4.79
N ALA A 180 -1.48 -11.37 -4.08
CA ALA A 180 -0.68 -12.54 -4.40
C ALA A 180 -1.50 -13.85 -4.37
N GLN A 181 -2.36 -14.02 -3.36
CA GLN A 181 -3.30 -15.15 -3.30
C GLN A 181 -4.31 -15.14 -4.45
N CYS A 182 -4.86 -13.96 -4.79
CA CYS A 182 -5.78 -13.83 -5.93
C CYS A 182 -5.12 -14.21 -7.26
N LEU A 183 -3.84 -13.89 -7.42
CA LEU A 183 -3.06 -14.15 -8.64
C LEU A 183 -2.40 -15.55 -8.65
N GLY A 184 -2.33 -16.24 -7.52
CA GLY A 184 -1.66 -17.54 -7.40
C GLY A 184 -0.14 -17.46 -7.55
N VAL A 185 0.47 -16.40 -7.02
CA VAL A 185 1.92 -16.12 -7.13
C VAL A 185 2.52 -15.75 -5.77
N ASP A 186 3.84 -15.77 -5.67
CA ASP A 186 4.53 -15.38 -4.45
C ASP A 186 4.48 -13.87 -4.19
N PRO A 187 4.17 -13.41 -2.97
CA PRO A 187 4.11 -11.99 -2.63
C PRO A 187 5.49 -11.31 -2.53
N TYR A 188 6.54 -12.11 -2.35
CA TYR A 188 7.90 -11.65 -2.06
C TYR A 188 8.92 -12.35 -2.94
N GLN A 189 9.95 -11.62 -3.35
CA GLN A 189 11.10 -12.17 -4.07
C GLN A 189 12.01 -12.97 -3.13
N ALA A 190 12.05 -12.57 -1.86
CA ALA A 190 12.85 -13.21 -0.83
C ALA A 190 12.21 -12.96 0.54
N ILE A 191 12.31 -13.96 1.41
CA ILE A 191 11.92 -13.90 2.81
C ILE A 191 13.16 -14.31 3.62
N GLY A 192 13.58 -13.43 4.53
CA GLY A 192 14.71 -13.59 5.43
C GLY A 192 14.33 -13.13 6.83
N VAL A 193 15.35 -12.80 7.63
CA VAL A 193 15.16 -12.41 9.03
C VAL A 193 15.10 -10.88 9.14
N PRO A 194 14.10 -10.30 9.83
CA PRO A 194 14.09 -8.87 10.14
C PRO A 194 15.39 -8.44 10.82
N GLN A 195 15.89 -7.27 10.43
CA GLN A 195 17.08 -6.67 11.02
C GLN A 195 16.64 -5.58 12.02
N THR A 196 17.27 -5.53 13.18
CA THR A 196 17.06 -4.40 14.10
C THR A 196 17.51 -3.12 13.38
N PRO A 197 16.71 -2.05 13.33
CA PRO A 197 17.18 -0.77 12.84
C PRO A 197 18.33 -0.33 13.74
N THR A 198 19.57 -0.50 13.28
CA THR A 198 20.69 0.11 13.95
C THR A 198 20.54 1.60 13.74
N VAL A 199 19.92 2.30 14.70
CA VAL A 199 20.32 3.67 15.00
C VAL A 199 21.75 3.57 15.51
N SER A 200 22.71 3.39 14.61
CA SER A 200 24.07 3.79 14.94
C SER A 200 23.95 5.30 15.19
N PRO A 201 24.23 5.81 16.40
CA PRO A 201 24.65 7.20 16.48
C PRO A 201 25.80 7.30 15.48
N ALA A 202 25.80 8.33 14.66
CA ALA A 202 26.84 8.50 13.65
C ALA A 202 28.22 8.51 14.34
N ILE A 203 28.83 7.34 14.50
CA ILE A 203 30.26 7.21 14.37
C ILE A 203 30.42 7.34 12.86
N TYR A 204 30.61 8.60 12.44
CA TYR A 204 31.40 8.87 11.26
C TYR A 204 32.76 8.20 11.49
N ILE A 205 32.83 6.88 11.28
CA ILE A 205 34.04 6.28 10.77
C ILE A 205 34.08 6.82 9.35
N PHE A 206 34.57 8.06 9.20
CA PHE A 206 35.45 8.31 8.09
C PHE A 206 36.40 7.12 8.13
N ALA A 207 36.29 6.23 7.15
CA ALA A 207 37.39 5.36 6.82
C ALA A 207 38.50 6.30 6.31
N PHE A 208 39.13 7.04 7.23
CA PHE A 208 40.47 7.54 7.04
C PHE A 208 41.31 6.27 7.00
N LEU A 209 41.66 5.85 5.78
CA LEU A 209 42.85 5.04 5.61
C LEU A 209 43.97 5.82 6.27
N ILE A 210 44.36 5.45 7.49
CA ILE A 210 45.68 5.81 8.01
C ILE A 210 46.65 4.92 7.23
N MET A 211 47.14 5.43 6.11
CA MET A 211 48.30 4.86 5.44
C MET A 211 49.51 5.12 6.33
N LEU A 212 49.85 4.16 7.20
CA LEU A 212 51.08 4.18 7.97
C LEU A 212 52.25 3.88 7.03
N CYS A 213 52.82 4.94 6.44
CA CYS A 213 54.09 4.85 5.71
C CYS A 213 55.26 4.89 6.71
N ARG A 214 55.95 3.76 6.88
CA ARG A 214 57.22 3.70 7.61
C ARG A 214 58.37 3.86 6.60
N LEU A 215 58.83 5.10 6.44
CA LEU A 215 60.11 5.52 5.81
C LEU A 215 60.28 5.21 4.29
N PRO A 216 61.15 5.97 3.58
CA PRO A 216 61.13 6.04 2.13
C PRO A 216 61.88 4.85 1.52
N GLY A 217 61.15 3.91 0.96
CA GLY A 217 61.67 2.84 0.11
C GLY A 217 60.86 2.78 -1.17
N ARG A 218 61.53 2.90 -2.32
CA ARG A 218 60.99 2.91 -3.69
C ARG A 218 59.72 2.05 -3.84
N ALA A 219 58.57 2.70 -3.97
CA ALA A 219 57.37 2.05 -4.50
C ALA A 219 57.54 1.91 -6.02
N THR A 220 57.88 0.71 -6.51
CA THR A 220 57.48 0.31 -7.86
C THR A 220 56.00 -0.03 -7.79
N ALA A 221 55.15 0.95 -8.10
CA ALA A 221 53.75 0.68 -8.35
C ALA A 221 53.64 -0.21 -9.61
N HIS A 222 53.28 -1.47 -9.44
CA HIS A 222 52.73 -2.27 -10.53
C HIS A 222 51.32 -1.76 -10.82
N LEU A 223 51.26 -0.72 -11.65
CA LEU A 223 50.06 -0.30 -12.34
C LEU A 223 49.67 -1.44 -13.30
N ILE A 224 48.47 -1.98 -13.14
CA ILE A 224 47.83 -2.81 -14.16
C ILE A 224 47.08 -1.83 -15.08
N PRO A 225 47.55 -1.59 -16.32
CA PRO A 225 46.80 -0.76 -17.25
C PRO A 225 45.57 -1.51 -17.77
N ALA A 226 44.44 -0.80 -17.84
CA ALA A 226 43.26 -1.25 -18.56
C ALA A 226 43.63 -1.51 -20.02
N ARG A 227 43.37 -2.74 -20.50
CA ARG A 227 43.65 -3.15 -21.86
C ARG A 227 42.64 -2.49 -22.81
N PRO A 228 43.06 -1.74 -23.84
CA PRO A 228 42.17 -1.33 -24.91
C PRO A 228 42.04 -2.49 -25.91
N ALA A 229 40.81 -2.92 -26.20
CA ALA A 229 40.58 -3.83 -27.32
C ALA A 229 40.54 -3.00 -28.62
N ALA A 230 41.60 -3.16 -29.41
CA ALA A 230 41.77 -2.63 -30.74
C ALA A 230 40.84 -3.32 -31.76
N GLY A 231 40.21 -2.54 -32.64
CA GLY A 231 40.07 -2.93 -34.05
C GLY A 231 41.33 -2.49 -34.83
N PRO A 232 41.43 -2.64 -36.17
CA PRO A 232 40.49 -3.20 -37.14
C PRO A 232 41.10 -4.32 -38.01
N SER A 233 40.29 -4.97 -38.86
CA SER A 233 40.82 -5.66 -40.05
C SER A 233 39.92 -5.37 -41.26
N HIS A 234 40.55 -4.83 -42.31
CA HIS A 234 39.97 -4.56 -43.61
C HIS A 234 39.94 -5.84 -44.48
N ALA A 235 38.81 -6.12 -45.11
CA ALA A 235 38.75 -6.80 -46.40
C ALA A 235 37.61 -6.22 -47.24
N LYS A 236 37.92 -6.01 -48.54
CA LYS A 236 37.25 -5.19 -49.55
C LYS A 236 36.15 -5.97 -50.34
N PRO A 237 35.45 -5.34 -51.32
CA PRO A 237 34.01 -5.52 -51.53
C PRO A 237 33.65 -6.44 -52.71
N ALA A 238 32.37 -6.86 -52.79
CA ALA A 238 31.54 -6.68 -54.00
C ALA A 238 30.09 -7.18 -53.83
N ARG A 239 29.20 -6.37 -54.42
CA ARG A 239 28.10 -6.76 -55.35
C ARG A 239 26.67 -6.49 -54.87
N LEU A 240 26.08 -5.48 -55.51
CA LEU A 240 24.65 -5.14 -55.52
C LEU A 240 23.80 -6.32 -55.99
N LEU A 241 22.68 -6.56 -55.30
CA LEU A 241 21.45 -7.11 -55.86
C LEU A 241 20.23 -6.41 -55.24
N SER A 242 19.28 -6.05 -56.10
CA SER A 242 18.11 -5.17 -55.93
C SER A 242 16.97 -5.75 -55.05
N PRO A 243 15.98 -4.92 -54.64
CA PRO A 243 15.08 -5.23 -53.53
C PRO A 243 13.84 -6.02 -53.98
N ARG A 244 13.50 -7.09 -53.24
CA ARG A 244 12.17 -7.72 -53.31
C ARG A 244 11.32 -7.29 -52.11
N GLN A 245 10.14 -6.81 -52.47
CA GLN A 245 9.03 -6.35 -51.66
C GLN A 245 8.68 -7.32 -50.52
N ARG A 246 8.55 -6.79 -49.30
CA ARG A 246 7.78 -7.41 -48.21
C ARG A 246 6.62 -6.50 -47.86
N ARG A 247 5.41 -7.06 -47.94
CA ARG A 247 4.14 -6.43 -47.56
C ARG A 247 4.07 -6.26 -46.03
N PRO A 248 3.48 -5.17 -45.51
CA PRO A 248 3.23 -5.02 -44.09
C PRO A 248 1.99 -5.83 -43.66
N GLY A 249 2.10 -6.54 -42.53
CA GLY A 249 0.96 -7.11 -41.81
C GLY A 249 0.16 -6.03 -41.06
N PRO A 250 -1.07 -6.34 -40.62
CA PRO A 250 -2.00 -5.34 -40.10
C PRO A 250 -1.57 -4.78 -38.74
N LEU A 251 -1.69 -3.45 -38.60
CA LEU A 251 -1.51 -2.72 -37.35
C LEU A 251 -2.61 -3.08 -36.35
N VAL A 252 -2.19 -3.49 -35.14
CA VAL A 252 -3.05 -3.54 -33.95
C VAL A 252 -3.19 -2.10 -33.41
N PRO A 253 -4.41 -1.58 -33.19
CA PRO A 253 -4.59 -0.25 -32.63
C PRO A 253 -4.25 -0.22 -31.12
N PRO A 254 -3.68 0.88 -30.61
CA PRO A 254 -3.43 1.03 -29.17
C PRO A 254 -4.74 1.19 -28.38
N PRO A 255 -4.76 0.79 -27.09
CA PRO A 255 -5.93 1.00 -26.23
C PRO A 255 -6.21 2.49 -26.03
N ARG A 256 -7.50 2.84 -26.05
CA ARG A 256 -8.01 4.21 -25.87
C ARG A 256 -7.52 4.78 -24.53
N GLN A 257 -6.69 5.82 -24.59
CA GLN A 257 -6.45 6.71 -23.46
C GLN A 257 -7.77 7.38 -23.06
N GLN A 258 -8.22 7.15 -21.83
CA GLN A 258 -9.23 8.01 -21.22
C GLN A 258 -8.65 9.43 -21.12
N ARG A 259 -9.32 10.39 -21.76
CA ARG A 259 -9.01 11.81 -21.63
C ARG A 259 -9.28 12.24 -20.19
N GLN A 260 -8.23 12.39 -19.39
CA GLN A 260 -8.29 13.23 -18.20
C GLN A 260 -8.53 14.67 -18.66
N ARG A 261 -9.64 15.27 -18.19
CA ARG A 261 -9.91 16.69 -18.37
C ARG A 261 -8.82 17.48 -17.65
N ARG A 262 -8.13 18.36 -18.38
CA ARG A 262 -7.25 19.37 -17.77
C ARG A 262 -8.10 20.27 -16.88
N LEU A 263 -7.92 20.18 -15.56
CA LEU A 263 -8.39 21.18 -14.62
C LEU A 263 -7.41 22.37 -14.66
N GLY A 264 -7.95 23.59 -14.78
CA GLY A 264 -7.19 24.84 -14.73
C GLY A 264 -6.59 25.10 -13.34
N PRO A 265 -5.78 26.16 -13.18
CA PRO A 265 -5.01 26.39 -11.96
C PRO A 265 -5.92 26.61 -10.74
N LEU A 266 -5.60 25.88 -9.66
CA LEU A 266 -6.23 25.95 -8.35
C LEU A 266 -6.00 27.32 -7.71
N VAL A 267 -7.08 27.99 -7.33
CA VAL A 267 -7.06 29.17 -6.45
C VAL A 267 -6.82 28.69 -5.01
N PRO A 268 -5.86 29.28 -4.26
CA PRO A 268 -5.60 28.87 -2.89
C PRO A 268 -6.76 29.26 -1.95
N PRO A 269 -7.04 28.46 -0.91
CA PRO A 269 -8.10 28.75 0.05
C PRO A 269 -7.76 29.98 0.93
N PRO A 270 -8.78 30.73 1.41
CA PRO A 270 -8.56 31.87 2.29
C PRO A 270 -8.05 31.44 3.68
N PRO A 271 -7.29 32.29 4.37
CA PRO A 271 -6.72 31.97 5.68
C PRO A 271 -7.81 31.82 6.77
N PRO A 272 -7.58 30.97 7.79
CA PRO A 272 -8.54 30.74 8.86
C PRO A 272 -8.71 31.99 9.72
N ARG A 273 -9.97 32.29 10.08
CA ARG A 273 -10.32 33.35 11.03
C ARG A 273 -9.87 32.96 12.43
N SER A 274 -9.23 33.90 13.13
CA SER A 274 -8.81 33.78 14.53
C SER A 274 -10.00 33.60 15.46
N SER A 275 -10.18 32.39 16.01
CA SER A 275 -11.05 32.14 17.16
C SER A 275 -10.20 32.21 18.44
N THR A 276 -10.41 33.26 19.22
CA THR A 276 -9.95 33.36 20.61
C THR A 276 -10.60 32.26 21.47
N PRO A 277 -9.85 31.57 22.33
CA PRO A 277 -10.43 30.58 23.24
C PRO A 277 -11.12 31.27 24.44
N PRO A 278 -12.23 30.72 24.97
CA PRO A 278 -12.85 31.21 26.20
C PRO A 278 -12.02 30.82 27.45
N PRO A 279 -12.13 31.56 28.56
CA PRO A 279 -11.28 31.36 29.73
C PRO A 279 -11.67 30.12 30.54
N THR A 280 -10.65 29.43 31.03
CA THR A 280 -10.67 28.34 32.00
C THR A 280 -11.31 28.75 33.33
N LEU A 281 -12.32 27.99 33.78
CA LEU A 281 -12.82 28.04 35.16
C LEU A 281 -12.06 27.02 36.03
N GLN A 282 -11.52 27.53 37.13
CA GLN A 282 -10.80 26.79 38.17
C GLN A 282 -11.74 25.98 39.06
N ASN A 283 -11.15 24.90 39.60
CA ASN A 283 -11.69 23.97 40.59
C ASN A 283 -12.36 24.63 41.81
N ALA A 284 -13.48 24.06 42.23
CA ALA A 284 -13.93 24.10 43.62
C ALA A 284 -14.37 22.68 44.06
N SER A 285 -13.74 22.23 45.14
CA SER A 285 -13.96 21.00 45.90
C SER A 285 -15.29 21.03 46.64
N ALA A 286 -16.04 19.90 46.67
CA ALA A 286 -16.77 19.43 47.86
C ALA A 286 -17.49 18.07 47.62
N SER A 287 -17.05 17.06 48.39
CA SER A 287 -17.86 16.17 49.24
C SER A 287 -18.95 15.26 48.62
N ARG A 288 -18.65 13.95 48.59
CA ARG A 288 -19.65 12.85 48.63
C ARG A 288 -20.31 12.76 50.02
N PRO A 289 -21.56 12.28 50.08
CA PRO A 289 -21.79 11.02 50.79
C PRO A 289 -22.75 10.05 50.06
N THR A 290 -22.62 8.76 50.39
CA THR A 290 -23.51 7.62 50.08
C THR A 290 -23.83 6.93 51.42
N PRO A 291 -24.73 5.93 51.52
CA PRO A 291 -26.04 5.67 50.89
C PRO A 291 -27.14 5.36 51.93
N THR A 292 -28.42 5.40 51.59
CA THR A 292 -29.50 4.79 52.42
C THR A 292 -30.55 4.06 51.59
N ALA A 293 -31.01 2.95 52.16
CA ALA A 293 -31.78 1.87 51.55
C ALA A 293 -33.30 2.10 51.45
N ARG A 294 -33.90 1.35 50.50
CA ARG A 294 -35.27 0.77 50.30
C ARG A 294 -36.25 0.69 51.51
N PRO A 295 -37.57 0.32 51.39
CA PRO A 295 -38.28 -0.39 50.29
C PRO A 295 -39.79 -0.04 49.99
N SER A 296 -40.32 -0.69 48.94
CA SER A 296 -41.75 -1.12 48.73
C SER A 296 -42.76 -0.04 48.26
N ARG A 297 -43.77 -0.25 47.40
CA ARG A 297 -44.62 -1.42 47.09
C ARG A 297 -45.28 -1.30 45.69
N SER A 298 -45.43 -2.46 45.04
CA SER A 298 -46.59 -2.99 44.30
C SER A 298 -47.54 -2.10 43.48
N ARG A 299 -47.71 -2.45 42.19
CA ARG A 299 -48.99 -3.03 41.70
C ARG A 299 -48.83 -3.84 40.39
N THR A 300 -49.14 -5.13 40.54
CA THR A 300 -49.49 -6.14 39.55
C THR A 300 -50.83 -5.83 38.88
N VAL A 301 -50.96 -6.07 37.56
CA VAL A 301 -52.10 -6.81 36.98
C VAL A 301 -51.57 -7.63 35.79
N LEU A 302 -51.99 -8.89 35.78
CA LEU A 302 -51.63 -10.04 34.96
C LEU A 302 -52.91 -10.51 34.23
N LEU A 303 -52.70 -11.40 33.27
CA LEU A 303 -53.61 -12.38 32.63
C LEU A 303 -54.32 -11.97 31.34
N GLU A 304 -54.54 -12.82 30.33
CA GLU A 304 -53.99 -14.10 29.81
C GLU A 304 -55.08 -14.67 28.90
N ALA A 305 -54.71 -15.22 27.73
CA ALA A 305 -55.59 -16.13 26.98
C ALA A 305 -54.75 -17.23 26.31
N LEU A 306 -54.62 -18.32 27.06
CA LEU A 306 -54.46 -19.73 26.69
C LEU A 306 -55.44 -20.15 25.56
N ARG A 307 -55.34 -21.22 24.76
CA ARG A 307 -54.55 -22.48 24.74
C ARG A 307 -54.96 -23.32 23.51
N ARG A 308 -54.05 -24.23 23.09
CA ARG A 308 -54.27 -25.63 22.62
C ARG A 308 -54.90 -25.83 21.21
N ARG A 309 -54.54 -26.84 20.41
CA ARG A 309 -54.05 -28.21 20.65
C ARG A 309 -53.08 -28.69 19.55
N ALA A 310 -52.11 -29.50 19.96
CA ALA A 310 -51.44 -30.50 19.12
C ALA A 310 -52.24 -31.82 19.12
N GLY A 311 -52.13 -32.59 18.04
CA GLY A 311 -52.62 -33.97 17.93
C GLY A 311 -52.34 -34.57 16.53
N PRO A 312 -51.64 -35.72 16.40
CA PRO A 312 -51.15 -36.27 15.13
C PRO A 312 -52.03 -37.40 14.57
N SER A 313 -51.82 -37.80 13.30
CA SER A 313 -52.21 -39.13 12.80
C SER A 313 -51.22 -39.66 11.75
N PRO A 314 -50.74 -40.92 11.85
CA PRO A 314 -49.87 -41.55 10.86
C PRO A 314 -50.67 -42.39 9.86
N GLY A 315 -50.21 -42.45 8.61
CA GLY A 315 -50.70 -43.37 7.60
C GLY A 315 -49.55 -43.97 6.81
N ARG A 316 -49.14 -45.19 7.18
CA ARG A 316 -48.39 -46.11 6.33
C ARG A 316 -48.55 -47.54 6.85
N THR A 317 -48.90 -48.42 5.91
CA THR A 317 -49.06 -49.89 5.91
C THR A 317 -50.17 -50.46 6.78
#